data_AF-A0A1W1ID90-F1
#
_entry.id   AF-A0A1W1ID90-F1
#
_cell.length_a   1.000
_cell.length_b   1.000
_cell.length_c   1.000
_cell.angle_alpha   90.00
_cell.angle_beta   90.00
_cell.angle_gamma   90.00
#
_symmetry.space_group_name_H-M   'P 1'
#
loop_
_entity.id
_entity.type
_entity.pdbx_description
1 polymer ?
#
loop_
_entity_poly.entity_id
_entity_poly.type
_entity_poly.pdbx_seq_one_letter_code
_entity_poly.pdbx_strand_id
1 'polypeptide(L)'
;MYRNKDIVEKAFGNLKERLNLRRTAVSSESSLEGKLFVQFIALIYLSYIKKQMSEKELYKNYTMQELLDELDIIEAFENPGSALRVGEVTKKQSQLYNTLGVVPPTTL
;
A
#
# COMPACT_ATOMS: atom_id res chain seq x y z
N MET A 1 33.27 -3.96 -3.78
CA MET A 1 32.67 -2.80 -3.07
C MET A 1 31.59 -2.06 -3.88
N TYR A 2 31.68 -1.95 -5.21
CA TYR A 2 30.69 -1.18 -6.01
C TYR A 2 29.28 -1.79 -6.12
N ARG A 3 29.15 -3.11 -6.01
CA ARG A 3 27.85 -3.80 -6.16
C ARG A 3 26.86 -3.49 -5.03
N ASN A 4 27.33 -3.38 -3.79
CA ASN A 4 26.45 -3.04 -2.66
C ASN A 4 25.98 -1.59 -2.74
N LYS A 5 26.82 -0.67 -3.26
CA LYS A 5 26.46 0.72 -3.49
C LYS A 5 25.32 0.85 -4.51
N ASP A 6 25.40 0.16 -5.64
CA ASP A 6 24.35 0.16 -6.69
C ASP A 6 23.01 -0.40 -6.18
N ILE A 7 23.04 -1.46 -5.36
CA ILE A 7 21.83 -2.02 -4.75
C ILE A 7 21.17 -1.01 -3.81
N VAL A 8 21.96 -0.30 -3.00
CA VAL A 8 21.48 0.75 -2.11
C VAL A 8 20.91 1.92 -2.91
N GLU A 9 21.59 2.37 -3.97
CA GLU A 9 21.11 3.45 -4.85
C GLU A 9 19.79 3.10 -5.55
N LYS A 10 19.64 1.84 -6.01
CA LYS A 10 18.37 1.35 -6.58
C LYS A 10 17.26 1.28 -5.54
N ALA A 11 17.57 0.87 -4.31
CA ALA A 11 16.59 0.86 -3.22
C ALA A 11 16.12 2.28 -2.86
N PHE A 12 17.06 3.24 -2.73
CA PHE A 12 16.75 4.65 -2.51
C PHE A 12 16.03 5.29 -3.70
N GLY A 13 16.35 4.88 -4.93
CA GLY A 13 15.64 5.30 -6.14
C GLY A 13 14.19 4.82 -6.12
N ASN A 14 13.94 3.55 -5.82
CA ASN A 14 12.60 3.01 -5.67
C ASN A 14 11.79 3.75 -4.59
N LEU A 15 12.41 4.06 -3.44
CA LEU A 15 11.80 4.85 -2.38
C LEU A 15 11.43 6.27 -2.85
N LYS A 16 12.32 6.97 -3.56
CA LYS A 16 12.08 8.33 -4.08
C LYS A 16 10.96 8.36 -5.13
N GLU A 17 10.95 7.41 -6.05
CA GLU A 17 10.04 7.40 -7.20
C GLU A 17 8.65 6.84 -6.87
N ARG A 18 8.56 5.75 -6.08
CA ARG A 18 7.26 5.09 -5.82
C ARG A 18 6.46 5.71 -4.71
N LEU A 19 7.13 6.41 -3.79
CA LEU A 19 6.52 6.87 -2.54
C LEU A 19 6.75 8.37 -2.28
N ASN A 20 7.09 9.12 -3.33
CA ASN A 20 7.21 10.57 -3.32
C ASN A 20 8.16 11.11 -2.22
N LEU A 21 9.25 10.39 -1.95
CA LEU A 21 10.31 10.80 -0.99
C LEU A 21 11.24 11.90 -1.55
N ARG A 22 10.96 12.44 -2.74
CA ARG A 22 11.76 13.51 -3.37
C ARG A 22 11.83 14.80 -2.53
N ARG A 23 10.87 15.03 -1.63
CA ARG A 23 10.97 16.06 -0.59
C ARG A 23 10.94 15.42 0.79
N THR A 24 12.05 15.49 1.51
CA THR A 24 12.09 15.27 2.96
C THR A 24 11.57 16.56 3.62
N ALA A 25 10.27 16.83 3.47
CA ALA A 25 9.58 17.97 4.10
C ALA A 25 9.39 17.73 5.61
N VAL A 26 10.49 17.44 6.30
CA VAL A 26 10.56 17.13 7.73
C VAL A 26 11.68 17.97 8.33
N SER A 27 11.40 18.59 9.47
CA SER A 27 12.29 19.58 10.10
C SER A 27 13.31 18.97 11.06
N SER A 28 13.26 17.67 11.30
CA SER A 28 14.14 16.96 12.23
C SER A 28 14.55 15.59 11.73
N GLU A 29 15.67 15.08 12.25
CA GLU A 29 16.18 13.75 11.97
C GLU A 29 15.20 12.66 12.44
N SER A 30 14.58 12.82 13.61
CA SER A 30 13.58 11.87 14.11
C SER A 30 12.34 11.82 13.22
N SER A 31 11.88 12.96 12.70
CA SER A 31 10.78 12.99 11.71
C SER A 31 11.18 12.35 10.37
N LEU A 32 12.44 12.46 9.97
CA LEU A 32 12.96 11.77 8.79
C LEU A 32 13.00 10.25 8.97
N GLU A 33 13.50 9.78 10.11
CA GLU A 33 13.55 8.37 10.45
C GLU A 33 12.14 7.76 10.50
N GLY A 34 11.20 8.44 11.16
CA GLY A 34 9.79 8.05 11.16
C GLY A 34 9.19 7.98 9.75
N LYS A 35 9.51 8.94 8.87
CA LYS A 35 9.08 8.91 7.48
C LYS A 35 9.67 7.70 6.75
N LEU A 36 10.97 7.43 6.89
CA LEU A 36 11.62 6.27 6.25
C LEU A 36 11.00 4.95 6.72
N PHE A 37 10.69 4.83 8.00
CA PHE A 37 10.03 3.65 8.56
C PHE A 37 8.65 3.42 7.93
N VAL A 38 7.79 4.43 7.88
CA VAL A 38 6.47 4.33 7.23
C VAL A 38 6.61 3.93 5.75
N GLN A 39 7.60 4.50 5.05
CA GLN A 39 7.83 4.19 3.64
C GLN A 39 8.35 2.76 3.43
N PHE A 40 9.15 2.24 4.34
CA PHE A 40 9.58 0.85 4.31
C PHE A 40 8.38 -0.10 4.45
N ILE A 41 7.47 0.18 5.38
CA ILE A 41 6.23 -0.59 5.54
C ILE A 41 5.35 -0.49 4.29
N ALA A 42 5.18 0.70 3.71
CA ALA A 42 4.43 0.89 2.47
C ALA A 42 5.02 0.07 1.30
N LEU A 43 6.36 -0.04 1.21
CA LEU A 43 7.00 -0.89 0.20
C LEU A 43 6.70 -2.38 0.38
N ILE A 44 6.55 -2.87 1.61
CA ILE A 44 6.17 -4.27 1.87
C ILE A 44 4.78 -4.53 1.28
N TYR A 45 3.82 -3.66 1.56
CA TYR A 45 2.46 -3.76 1.00
C TYR A 45 2.45 -3.66 -0.52
N LEU A 46 3.11 -2.64 -1.09
CA LEU A 46 3.19 -2.49 -2.55
C LEU A 46 3.85 -3.68 -3.24
N SER A 47 4.89 -4.27 -2.62
CA SER A 47 5.55 -5.46 -3.15
C SER A 47 4.61 -6.65 -3.17
N TYR A 48 3.86 -6.86 -2.09
CA TYR A 48 2.86 -7.92 -1.98
C TYR A 48 1.75 -7.76 -3.03
N ILE A 49 1.12 -6.58 -3.10
CA ILE A 49 0.05 -6.30 -4.05
C ILE A 49 0.56 -6.46 -5.48
N LYS A 50 1.75 -5.94 -5.79
CA LYS A 50 2.36 -6.09 -7.12
C LYS A 50 2.55 -7.57 -7.48
N LYS A 51 3.07 -8.37 -6.54
CA LYS A 51 3.23 -9.82 -6.74
C LYS A 51 1.90 -10.48 -7.06
N GLN A 52 0.87 -10.22 -6.24
CA GLN A 52 -0.46 -10.80 -6.45
C GLN A 52 -1.10 -10.36 -7.76
N MET A 53 -0.99 -9.08 -8.11
CA MET A 53 -1.51 -8.56 -9.38
C MET A 53 -0.84 -9.21 -10.60
N SER A 54 0.46 -9.50 -10.52
CA SER A 54 1.18 -10.23 -11.55
C SER A 54 0.76 -11.70 -11.61
N GLU A 55 0.74 -12.41 -10.48
CA GLU A 55 0.40 -13.85 -10.43
C GLU A 55 -1.05 -14.14 -10.81
N LYS A 56 -1.97 -13.20 -10.57
CA LYS A 56 -3.40 -13.30 -10.87
C LYS A 56 -3.82 -12.55 -12.13
N GLU A 57 -2.85 -12.06 -12.89
CA GLU A 57 -3.07 -11.31 -14.15
C GLU A 57 -3.98 -10.08 -14.01
N LEU A 58 -4.10 -9.49 -12.81
CA LEU A 58 -4.95 -8.32 -12.56
C LEU A 58 -4.51 -7.09 -13.38
N TYR A 59 -3.23 -7.02 -13.75
CA TYR A 59 -2.71 -5.94 -14.61
C TYR A 59 -3.36 -5.84 -16.00
N LYS A 60 -4.11 -6.88 -16.44
CA LYS A 60 -4.91 -6.82 -17.67
C LYS A 60 -6.12 -5.88 -17.53
N ASN A 61 -6.63 -5.72 -16.30
CA ASN A 61 -7.88 -5.01 -16.03
C ASN A 61 -7.69 -3.78 -15.14
N TYR A 62 -6.61 -3.73 -14.35
CA TYR A 62 -6.34 -2.67 -13.39
C TYR A 62 -4.87 -2.27 -13.40
N THR A 63 -4.61 -0.97 -13.37
CA THR A 63 -3.34 -0.45 -12.86
C THR A 63 -3.28 -0.59 -11.34
N MET A 64 -2.08 -0.46 -10.76
CA MET A 64 -1.91 -0.44 -9.30
C MET A 64 -2.74 0.68 -8.66
N GLN A 65 -2.79 1.84 -9.31
CA GLN A 65 -3.55 2.99 -8.81
C GLN A 65 -5.05 2.71 -8.82
N GLU A 66 -5.61 2.26 -9.94
CA GLU A 66 -7.05 1.95 -10.03
C GLU A 66 -7.49 0.87 -9.05
N LEU A 67 -6.65 -0.13 -8.77
CA LEU A 67 -6.93 -1.13 -7.75
C LEU A 67 -6.99 -0.52 -6.35
N LEU A 68 -6.04 0.36 -6.02
CA LEU A 68 -6.02 1.03 -4.72
C LEU A 68 -7.20 2.00 -4.58
N ASP A 69 -7.51 2.77 -5.62
CA ASP A 69 -8.64 3.70 -5.65
C ASP A 69 -9.98 2.96 -5.44
N GLU A 70 -10.15 1.76 -6.01
CA GLU A 70 -11.35 0.94 -5.81
C GLU A 70 -11.51 0.48 -4.34
N LEU A 71 -10.41 0.19 -3.66
CA LEU A 71 -10.40 -0.24 -2.25
C LEU A 71 -10.51 0.93 -1.28
N ASP A 72 -10.00 2.11 -1.64
CA ASP A 72 -10.03 3.34 -0.82
C ASP A 72 -11.46 3.87 -0.62
N ILE A 73 -12.41 3.43 -1.45
CA ILE A 73 -13.84 3.77 -1.32
C ILE A 73 -14.48 3.11 -0.07
N ILE A 74 -13.88 2.05 0.47
CA ILE A 74 -14.47 1.31 1.60
C ILE A 74 -14.34 2.14 2.89
N GLU A 75 -15.46 2.69 3.34
CA GLU A 75 -15.51 3.51 4.55
C GLU A 75 -15.43 2.64 5.82
N ALA A 76 -14.73 3.13 6.84
CA ALA A 76 -14.69 2.53 8.17
C ALA A 76 -15.09 3.58 9.22
N PHE A 77 -16.01 3.20 10.10
CA PHE A 77 -16.61 4.07 11.10
C PHE A 77 -16.27 3.57 12.50
N GLU A 78 -15.79 4.47 13.34
CA GLU A 78 -15.58 4.22 14.77
C GLU A 78 -16.47 5.19 15.55
N ASN A 79 -17.45 4.64 16.26
CA ASN A 79 -18.24 5.42 17.22
C ASN A 79 -17.58 5.31 18.60
N PRO A 80 -17.50 6.39 19.39
CA PRO A 80 -16.92 6.35 20.73
C PRO A 80 -17.55 5.21 21.58
N GLY A 81 -16.70 4.29 22.06
CA GLY A 81 -17.13 3.15 22.86
C GLY A 81 -17.68 1.94 22.07
N SER A 82 -17.67 1.97 20.74
CA SER A 82 -18.06 0.85 19.88
C SER A 82 -16.85 0.28 19.12
N ALA A 83 -16.93 -1.00 18.73
CA ALA A 83 -15.94 -1.59 17.83
C ALA A 83 -15.97 -0.91 16.44
N LEU A 84 -14.83 -0.89 15.77
CA LEU A 84 -14.70 -0.45 14.38
C LEU A 84 -15.68 -1.21 13.48
N ARG A 85 -16.42 -0.48 12.66
CA ARG A 85 -17.40 -1.03 11.72
C ARG A 85 -17.04 -0.65 10.31
N VAL A 86 -16.99 -1.63 9.41
CA VAL A 86 -16.73 -1.39 7.99
C VAL A 86 -18.07 -1.23 7.26
N GLY A 87 -18.13 -0.22 6.39
CA GLY A 87 -19.27 0.02 5.51
C GLY A 87 -19.50 -1.11 4.51
N GLU A 88 -20.45 -0.90 3.60
CA GLU A 88 -20.76 -1.91 2.59
C GLU A 88 -19.57 -2.15 1.66
N VAL A 89 -19.26 -3.42 1.42
CA VAL A 89 -18.22 -3.85 0.48
C VAL A 89 -18.92 -4.44 -0.72
N THR A 90 -18.69 -3.83 -1.89
CA THR A 90 -19.29 -4.31 -3.14
C THR A 90 -18.74 -5.68 -3.53
N LYS A 91 -19.49 -6.43 -4.36
CA LYS A 91 -19.01 -7.72 -4.90
C LYS A 91 -17.65 -7.60 -5.61
N LYS A 92 -17.43 -6.48 -6.32
CA LYS A 92 -16.18 -6.18 -7.02
C LYS A 92 -15.02 -6.05 -6.02
N GLN A 93 -15.21 -5.28 -4.95
CA GLN A 93 -14.23 -5.13 -3.88
C GLN A 93 -13.96 -6.45 -3.15
N SER A 94 -14.99 -7.22 -2.79
CA SER A 94 -14.79 -8.55 -2.19
C SER A 94 -14.01 -9.49 -3.10
N GLN A 95 -14.27 -9.46 -4.42
CA GLN A 95 -13.50 -10.25 -5.39
C GLN A 95 -12.03 -9.79 -5.47
N LEU A 96 -11.76 -8.48 -5.41
CA LEU A 96 -10.40 -7.96 -5.35
C LEU A 96 -9.65 -8.45 -4.11
N TYR A 97 -10.25 -8.37 -2.92
CA TYR A 97 -9.66 -8.92 -1.68
C TYR A 97 -9.31 -10.41 -1.82
N ASN A 98 -10.27 -11.22 -2.27
CA ASN A 98 -10.05 -12.65 -2.47
C ASN A 98 -8.95 -12.93 -3.50
N THR A 99 -8.90 -12.17 -4.59
CA THR A 99 -7.87 -12.32 -5.62
C THR A 99 -6.49 -11.94 -5.09
N LEU A 100 -6.41 -10.91 -4.25
CA LEU A 100 -5.21 -10.53 -3.51
C LEU A 100 -4.83 -11.54 -2.42
N GLY A 101 -5.65 -12.56 -2.14
CA GLY A 101 -5.39 -13.56 -1.11
C GLY A 101 -5.65 -13.06 0.31
N VAL A 102 -6.52 -12.05 0.46
CA VAL A 102 -6.87 -11.43 1.74
C VAL A 102 -8.37 -11.63 1.99
N VAL A 103 -8.75 -11.93 3.23
CA VAL A 103 -10.16 -12.07 3.59
C VAL A 103 -10.84 -10.69 3.52
N PRO A 104 -11.95 -10.52 2.79
CA PRO A 104 -12.70 -9.27 2.77
C PRO A 104 -13.15 -8.89 4.20
N PRO A 105 -13.19 -7.59 4.54
CA PRO A 105 -13.64 -7.18 5.86
C PRO A 105 -15.11 -7.57 6.08
N THR A 106 -15.45 -7.88 7.33
CA THR A 106 -16.84 -8.14 7.72
C THR A 106 -17.60 -6.82 7.71
N THR A 107 -18.57 -6.72 6.80
CA THR A 107 -19.43 -5.55 6.68
C THR A 107 -20.54 -5.58 7.73
N LEU A 108 -21.09 -4.40 8.03
CA LEU A 108 -22.31 -4.26 8.83
C LEU A 108 -23.52 -4.97 8.22
#